data_AF-A0A6N2T0B6-F1
#
_entry.id   AF-A0A6N2T0B6-F1
#
_cell.length_a   1.000
_cell.length_b   1.000
_cell.length_c   1.000
_cell.angle_alpha   90.00
_cell.angle_beta   90.00
_cell.angle_gamma   90.00
#
_symmetry.space_group_name_H-M   'P 1'
#
loop_
_entity.id
_entity.type
_entity.pdbx_description
1 polymer ?
#
loop_
_entity_poly.entity_id
_entity_poly.type
_entity_poly.pdbx_seq_one_letter_code
_entity_poly.pdbx_strand_id
1 'polypeptide(L)'
;MPPYIKKLVDEVHGDILVSLSARALSSRFAYMIQKSGLPKITFHGLRHINASVMHLLGIPEKYFLERGGWKTDKVMKKVYRHTFSKNRQEADTKVDTFFEAQIANLNSMDDAV
;
A
#
# COMPACT_ATOMS: atom_id res chain seq x y z
N MET A 1 7.66 -4.37 -14.18
CA MET A 1 6.93 -3.08 -14.34
C MET A 1 5.58 -3.38 -15.00
N PRO A 2 4.47 -2.72 -14.63
CA PRO A 2 3.18 -2.94 -15.30
C PRO A 2 3.25 -2.64 -16.81
N PRO A 3 2.60 -3.45 -17.68
CA PRO A 3 2.69 -3.28 -19.14
C PRO A 3 2.27 -1.89 -19.64
N TYR A 4 1.23 -1.30 -19.04
CA TYR A 4 0.76 0.04 -19.40
C TYR A 4 1.82 1.12 -19.16
N ILE A 5 2.50 1.08 -17.99
CA ILE A 5 3.57 2.02 -17.68
C ILE A 5 4.78 1.80 -18.60
N LYS A 6 5.11 0.54 -18.89
CA LYS A 6 6.19 0.21 -19.83
C LYS A 6 5.90 0.79 -21.21
N LYS A 7 4.67 0.64 -21.71
CA LYS A 7 4.24 1.22 -22.99
C LYS A 7 4.44 2.74 -23.02
N LEU A 8 4.03 3.46 -21.98
CA LEU A 8 4.20 4.93 -21.90
C LEU A 8 5.68 5.34 -21.88
N VAL A 9 6.55 4.52 -21.27
CA VAL A 9 8.00 4.76 -21.25
C VAL A 9 8.61 4.49 -22.63
N ASP A 10 8.22 3.39 -23.27
CA ASP A 10 8.72 3.00 -24.60
C ASP A 10 8.32 4.01 -25.70
N GLU A 11 7.22 4.74 -25.51
CA GLU A 11 6.77 5.82 -26.41
C GLU A 11 7.64 7.09 -26.35
N VAL A 12 8.49 7.23 -25.33
CA VAL A 12 9.40 8.37 -25.20
C VAL A 12 10.77 8.01 -25.79
N HIS A 13 11.19 8.75 -26.82
CA HIS A 13 12.49 8.56 -27.44
C HIS A 13 13.60 9.33 -26.68
N GLY A 14 14.70 8.65 -26.39
CA GLY A 14 15.89 9.20 -25.71
C GLY A 14 15.93 8.92 -24.20
N ASP A 15 16.98 9.41 -23.54
CA ASP A 15 17.28 9.05 -22.14
C ASP A 15 16.44 9.83 -21.10
N ILE A 16 15.76 10.89 -21.53
CA ILE A 16 15.01 11.79 -20.64
C ILE A 16 13.51 11.59 -20.84
N LEU A 17 12.86 10.97 -19.84
CA LEU A 17 11.41 10.70 -19.89
C LEU A 17 10.54 11.97 -19.83
N VAL A 18 10.97 12.98 -19.06
CA VAL A 18 10.25 14.23 -18.88
C VAL A 18 11.26 15.38 -18.84
N SER A 19 11.17 16.29 -19.80
CA SER A 19 12.06 17.46 -19.90
C SER A 19 11.69 18.62 -18.97
N LEU A 20 10.58 18.50 -18.23
CA LEU A 20 10.11 19.52 -17.29
C LEU A 20 10.99 19.56 -16.04
N SER A 21 11.25 20.76 -15.53
CA SER A 21 11.83 20.92 -14.19
C SER A 21 10.89 20.37 -13.11
N ALA A 22 11.45 19.96 -11.97
CA ALA A 22 10.68 19.45 -10.84
C ALA A 22 9.57 20.41 -10.38
N ARG A 23 9.84 21.73 -10.43
CA ARG A 23 8.85 22.76 -10.11
C ARG A 23 7.73 22.79 -11.14
N ALA A 24 8.05 22.82 -12.43
CA ALA A 24 7.06 22.82 -13.51
C ALA A 24 6.18 21.57 -13.46
N LEU A 25 6.79 20.40 -13.23
CA LEU A 25 6.08 19.13 -13.07
C LEU A 25 5.12 19.18 -11.86
N SER A 26 5.59 19.69 -10.72
CA SER A 26 4.77 19.82 -9.51
C SER A 26 3.60 20.78 -9.67
N SER A 27 3.82 21.92 -10.33
CA SER A 27 2.75 22.88 -10.63
C SER A 27 1.71 22.29 -11.57
N ARG A 28 2.14 21.61 -12.64
CA ARG A 28 1.22 20.92 -13.57
C ARG A 28 0.41 19.85 -12.86
N PHE A 29 1.05 19.05 -12.01
CA PHE A 29 0.35 18.03 -11.22
C PHE A 29 -0.71 18.65 -10.30
N ALA A 30 -0.36 19.68 -9.52
CA ALA A 30 -1.30 20.36 -8.64
C ALA A 30 -2.50 20.95 -9.41
N TYR A 31 -2.25 21.54 -10.59
CA TYR A 31 -3.31 22.04 -11.46
C TYR A 31 -4.24 20.92 -11.96
N MET A 32 -3.70 19.78 -12.37
CA MET A 32 -4.52 18.63 -12.81
C MET A 32 -5.39 18.07 -11.68
N ILE A 33 -4.83 17.93 -10.47
CA ILE A 33 -5.57 17.50 -9.29
C ILE A 33 -6.73 18.47 -9.00
N GLN A 34 -6.47 19.77 -9.00
CA GLN A 34 -7.52 20.79 -8.81
C GLN A 34 -8.61 20.69 -9.88
N LYS A 35 -8.22 20.59 -11.16
CA LYS A 35 -9.16 20.48 -12.29
C LYS A 35 -10.02 19.22 -12.22
N SER A 36 -9.50 18.14 -11.64
CA SER A 36 -10.23 16.89 -11.43
C SER A 36 -11.21 16.91 -10.24
N GLY A 37 -11.26 18.00 -9.45
CA GLY A 37 -12.08 18.10 -8.25
C GLY A 37 -11.58 17.26 -7.07
N LEU A 38 -10.37 16.72 -7.15
CA LEU A 38 -9.77 15.92 -6.10
C LEU A 38 -9.19 16.81 -4.98
N PRO A 39 -9.15 16.31 -3.73
CA PRO A 39 -8.41 16.97 -2.65
C PRO A 39 -6.96 17.21 -3.04
N LYS A 40 -6.33 18.23 -2.45
CA LYS A 40 -4.93 18.55 -2.72
C LYS A 40 -4.02 17.37 -2.37
N ILE A 41 -3.45 16.74 -3.40
CA ILE A 41 -2.49 15.65 -3.29
C ILE A 41 -1.11 16.14 -3.75
N THR A 42 -0.06 15.67 -3.08
CA THR A 42 1.34 15.89 -3.48
C THR A 42 1.92 14.63 -4.10
N PHE A 43 3.06 14.73 -4.79
CA PHE A 43 3.77 13.53 -5.27
C PHE A 43 4.14 12.57 -4.15
N HIS A 44 4.52 13.08 -2.97
CA HIS A 44 4.76 12.24 -1.80
C HIS A 44 3.47 11.57 -1.31
N GLY A 45 2.34 12.28 -1.39
CA GLY A 45 1.01 11.73 -1.13
C GLY A 45 0.68 10.50 -2.00
N LEU A 46 1.11 10.47 -3.26
CA LEU A 46 0.93 9.28 -4.11
C LEU A 46 1.68 8.05 -3.56
N ARG A 47 2.87 8.24 -2.97
CA ARG A 47 3.63 7.16 -2.33
C ARG A 47 2.90 6.65 -1.08
N HIS A 48 2.22 7.55 -0.35
CA HIS A 48 1.37 7.16 0.77
C HIS A 48 0.15 6.36 0.32
N ILE A 49 -0.54 6.82 -0.72
CA ILE A 49 -1.71 6.13 -1.29
C ILE A 49 -1.32 4.71 -1.73
N ASN A 50 -0.19 4.55 -2.42
CA ASN A 50 0.28 3.24 -2.84
C ASN A 50 0.53 2.29 -1.65
N ALA A 51 1.12 2.77 -0.55
CA ALA A 51 1.26 1.96 0.67
C ALA A 51 -0.09 1.57 1.25
N SER A 52 -1.02 2.53 1.38
CA SER A 52 -2.35 2.27 1.91
C SER A 52 -3.09 1.21 1.09
N VAL A 53 -2.96 1.26 -0.25
CA VAL A 53 -3.54 0.23 -1.14
C VAL A 53 -2.88 -1.13 -0.92
N MET A 54 -1.55 -1.22 -0.88
CA MET A 54 -0.89 -2.52 -0.66
C MET A 54 -1.25 -3.10 0.72
N HIS A 55 -1.38 -2.24 1.73
CA HIS A 55 -1.79 -2.63 3.07
C HIS A 55 -3.25 -3.11 3.11
N LEU A 56 -4.15 -2.41 2.41
CA LEU A 56 -5.55 -2.83 2.22
C LEU A 56 -5.65 -4.20 1.53
N LEU A 57 -4.75 -4.48 0.59
CA LEU A 57 -4.68 -5.77 -0.11
C LEU A 57 -4.02 -6.89 0.73
N GLY A 58 -3.67 -6.63 2.00
CA GLY A 58 -3.10 -7.62 2.90
C GLY A 58 -1.68 -8.07 2.53
N ILE A 59 -0.98 -7.31 1.70
CA ILE A 59 0.37 -7.66 1.29
C ILE A 59 1.33 -7.43 2.50
N PRO A 60 2.34 -8.26 2.73
CA PRO A 60 3.24 -8.07 3.89
C PRO A 60 4.11 -6.81 3.81
N GLU A 61 4.31 -6.14 4.95
CA GLU A 61 5.07 -4.88 5.09
C GLU A 61 6.48 -4.92 4.50
N LYS A 62 7.18 -6.05 4.62
CA LYS A 62 8.51 -6.24 4.01
C LYS A 62 8.50 -5.91 2.52
N TYR A 63 7.47 -6.37 1.80
CA TYR A 63 7.34 -6.11 0.37
C TYR A 63 6.97 -4.66 0.06
N PHE A 64 6.39 -3.91 1.00
CA PHE A 64 6.11 -2.48 0.82
C PHE A 64 7.38 -1.67 0.86
N LEU A 65 8.25 -1.99 1.81
CA LEU A 65 9.52 -1.32 2.02
C LEU A 65 10.45 -1.57 0.82
N GLU A 66 10.55 -2.81 0.37
CA GLU A 66 11.33 -3.21 -0.81
C GLU A 66 10.78 -2.57 -2.09
N ARG A 67 9.48 -2.76 -2.39
CA ARG A 67 8.85 -2.22 -3.61
C ARG A 67 8.79 -0.70 -3.62
N GLY A 68 8.61 -0.09 -2.46
CA GLY A 68 8.52 1.35 -2.29
C GLY A 68 9.88 2.02 -2.22
N GLY A 69 11.00 1.30 -2.07
CA GLY A 69 12.33 1.88 -1.85
C GLY A 69 12.45 2.65 -0.53
N TRP A 70 11.75 2.21 0.52
CA TRP A 70 11.81 2.83 1.84
C TRP A 70 12.97 2.26 2.65
N LYS A 71 13.88 3.12 3.11
CA LYS A 71 14.98 2.73 4.00
C LYS A 71 14.56 2.47 5.45
N THR A 72 13.42 3.00 5.90
CA THR A 72 13.07 2.91 7.34
C THR A 72 11.58 2.82 7.60
N ASP A 73 11.26 1.84 8.44
CA ASP A 73 9.97 1.46 9.00
C ASP A 73 9.26 2.61 9.78
N LYS A 74 10.03 3.53 10.40
CA LYS A 74 9.49 4.61 11.26
C LYS A 74 8.48 5.56 10.58
N VAL A 75 8.67 5.92 9.32
CA VAL A 75 7.73 6.80 8.58
C VAL A 75 6.45 6.04 8.24
N MET A 76 6.57 4.74 7.99
CA MET A 76 5.46 3.88 7.64
C MET A 76 4.55 3.63 8.85
N LYS A 77 5.12 3.18 9.97
CA LYS A 77 4.37 2.87 11.21
C LYS A 77 3.55 4.03 11.78
N LYS A 78 3.91 5.29 11.54
CA LYS A 78 3.18 6.46 12.06
C LYS A 78 1.94 6.82 11.23
N VAL A 79 1.96 6.57 9.92
CA VAL A 79 0.90 7.04 9.00
C VAL A 79 -0.17 5.97 8.76
N TYR A 80 0.19 4.68 8.77
CA TYR A 80 -0.73 3.62 8.30
C TYR A 80 -1.47 2.83 9.39
N ARG A 81 -1.09 2.94 10.66
CA ARG A 81 -1.83 2.30 11.77
C ARG A 81 -3.28 2.79 11.91
N HIS A 82 -3.59 3.98 11.40
CA HIS A 82 -4.91 4.60 11.55
C HIS A 82 -5.97 4.11 10.54
N THR A 83 -5.59 3.40 9.48
CA THR A 83 -6.53 2.98 8.42
C THR A 83 -7.25 1.65 8.69
N PHE A 84 -7.01 1.02 9.85
CA PHE A 84 -7.25 -0.41 10.08
C PHE A 84 -8.36 -0.79 11.06
N SER A 85 -9.24 0.10 11.50
CA SER A 85 -10.30 -0.33 12.44
C SER A 85 -11.18 -1.46 11.88
N LYS A 86 -11.40 -1.50 10.56
CA LYS A 86 -12.24 -2.52 9.91
C LYS A 86 -11.47 -3.81 9.55
N ASN A 87 -10.30 -3.70 8.92
CA ASN A 87 -9.48 -4.87 8.56
C ASN A 87 -8.88 -5.58 9.78
N ARG A 88 -8.73 -4.87 10.91
CA ARG A 88 -8.31 -5.48 12.17
C ARG A 88 -9.34 -6.47 12.69
N GLN A 89 -10.63 -6.14 12.63
CA GLN A 89 -11.68 -7.06 13.07
C GLN A 89 -11.69 -8.34 12.24
N GLU A 90 -11.55 -8.25 10.91
CA GLU A 90 -11.46 -9.43 10.05
C GLU A 90 -10.19 -10.27 10.29
N ALA A 91 -9.07 -9.61 10.62
CA ALA A 91 -7.84 -10.30 11.00
C ALA A 91 -7.96 -10.98 12.36
N ASP A 92 -8.52 -10.28 13.36
CA ASP A 92 -8.79 -10.78 14.71
C ASP A 92 -9.70 -12.01 14.61
N THR A 93 -10.82 -11.93 13.88
CA THR A 93 -11.73 -13.07 13.67
C THR A 93 -11.03 -14.29 13.05
N LYS A 94 -10.16 -14.09 12.05
CA LYS A 94 -9.41 -15.21 11.44
C LYS A 94 -8.45 -15.88 12.42
N VAL A 95 -7.78 -15.08 13.24
CA VAL A 95 -6.85 -15.57 14.27
C VAL A 95 -7.62 -16.33 15.34
N ASP A 96 -8.71 -15.76 15.84
CA ASP A 96 -9.56 -16.35 16.86
C ASP A 96 -10.14 -17.69 16.38
N THR A 97 -10.72 -17.73 15.17
CA THR A 97 -11.26 -18.97 14.58
C THR A 97 -10.20 -20.06 14.44
N PHE A 98 -8.96 -19.71 14.04
CA PHE A 98 -7.88 -20.69 13.92
C PHE A 98 -7.56 -21.31 15.28
N PHE A 99 -7.37 -20.50 16.31
CA PHE A 99 -6.99 -20.98 17.64
C PHE A 99 -8.15 -21.71 18.34
N GLU A 100 -9.39 -21.25 18.19
CA GLU A 100 -10.59 -21.96 18.68
C GLU A 100 -10.69 -23.36 18.08
N ALA A 101 -10.44 -23.50 16.77
CA ALA A 101 -10.44 -24.81 16.10
C ALA A 101 -9.31 -25.73 16.61
N GLN A 102 -8.11 -25.19 16.89
CA GLN A 102 -7.03 -25.98 17.47
C GLN A 102 -7.34 -26.44 18.90
N ILE A 103 -7.92 -25.57 19.73
CA ILE A 103 -8.32 -25.89 21.11
C ILE A 103 -9.43 -26.94 21.13
N ALA A 104 -10.44 -26.80 20.27
CA ALA A 104 -11.51 -27.78 20.15
C ALA A 104 -10.99 -29.17 19.73
N ASN A 105 -10.06 -29.22 18.78
CA ASN A 105 -9.42 -30.48 18.38
C ASN A 105 -8.61 -31.11 19.52
N LEU A 106 -7.86 -30.32 20.30
CA LEU A 106 -7.11 -30.82 21.46
C LEU A 106 -8.05 -31.40 22.53
N ASN A 107 -9.14 -30.70 22.85
CA ASN A 107 -10.10 -31.17 23.84
C ASN A 107 -10.81 -32.46 23.39
N SER A 108 -11.08 -32.61 22.08
CA SER A 108 -11.69 -33.84 21.54
C SER A 108 -10.77 -35.07 21.55
N MET A 109 -9.46 -34.86 21.71
CA MET A 109 -8.48 -35.94 21.85
C MET A 109 -8.35 -36.41 23.31
N ASP A 110 -8.62 -35.54 24.28
CA ASP A 110 -8.63 -35.89 25.71
C ASP A 110 -9.90 -36.67 26.13
N ASP A 111 -11.03 -36.48 25.44
CA ASP A 111 -12.28 -37.23 25.68
C ASP A 111 -12.27 -38.65 25.05
N ALA A 112 -11.24 -38.99 24.26
CA ALA A 112 -11.11 -40.25 23.52
C ALA A 112 -10.11 -41.25 24.16
N VAL A 113 -9.57 -40.93 25.35
CA VAL A 113 -8.64 -41.76 26.15
C VAL A 113 -9.30 -42.13 27.47
#